data_AF-A0A0F6ICQ0-F1
#
_entry.id   AF-A0A0F6ICQ0-F1
#
_cell.length_a   1.000
_cell.length_b   1.000
_cell.length_c   1.000
_cell.angle_alpha   90.00
_cell.angle_beta   90.00
_cell.angle_gamma   90.00
#
_symmetry.space_group_name_H-M   'P 1'
#
loop_
_entity.id
_entity.type
_entity.pdbx_description
1 polymer ?
#
loop_
_entity_poly.entity_id
_entity_poly.type
_entity_poly.pdbx_seq_one_letter_code
_entity_poly.pdbx_strand_id
1 'polypeptide(L)'
;MIRFEEETKTSPAVIKVFGVGGGGMNAVTRMSNSSLKGVEFAILNTDEQVLLRSPVENKIILGTKVTRGMGAGGDPELGLKAAEEDKERIQSIVRGSDMVFITAGMGGGTGTGAAPVIAKIAKEMKCLVVGVVTLPFSFEGRRRMEFARKGIEQLRSHVDTLILINNDSIFRVVDKNTPIDLAFQVIDDILLNAVRGISDIINNPGLINVDFADVKTIMRDTGDAVMGVGEGSGEGKVKEAVEYAINNSLLDSTSIAGASSLLINVSGGKDLTISDWNEVSGIITSQVDPNANIIVGLHEDESLSNKIRVTVIATGFHKRGKLLQNQDSIQRGAQENYGFQRKAVGMENSALEKKDFFQDENTEQNRNSGSLRLRSSNSSSSKVEDYDIPAYLRRNSSGP
;
A
#
# COMPACT_ATOMS: atom_id res chain seq x y z
N MET A 1 8.51 47.04 7.17
CA MET A 1 7.77 46.24 6.18
C MET A 1 8.66 45.07 5.82
N ILE A 2 8.33 43.85 6.25
CA ILE A 2 9.17 42.68 5.94
C ILE A 2 8.81 42.24 4.52
N ARG A 3 9.79 42.23 3.61
CA ARG A 3 9.64 41.52 2.34
C ARG A 3 9.77 40.03 2.65
N PHE A 4 8.71 39.27 2.36
CA PHE A 4 8.87 37.84 2.16
C PHE A 4 9.53 37.66 0.80
N GLU A 5 10.78 37.22 0.81
CA GLU A 5 11.41 36.64 -0.37
C GLU A 5 10.90 35.20 -0.48
N GLU A 6 9.70 35.05 -1.06
CA GLU A 6 9.31 33.77 -1.62
C GLU A 6 10.24 33.50 -2.81
N GLU A 7 11.13 32.51 -2.66
CA GLU A 7 11.92 31.99 -3.76
C GLU A 7 11.00 31.30 -4.77
N THR A 8 10.39 32.08 -5.66
CA THR A 8 9.63 31.58 -6.81
C THR A 8 10.59 30.91 -7.78
N LYS A 9 10.98 29.66 -7.49
CA LYS A 9 11.67 28.77 -8.43
C LYS A 9 10.87 28.73 -9.72
N THR A 10 11.39 29.34 -10.78
CA THR A 10 10.89 29.19 -12.15
C THR A 10 11.40 27.90 -12.82
N SER A 11 12.16 27.08 -12.10
CA SER A 11 12.60 25.74 -12.51
C SER A 11 11.52 24.70 -12.18
N PRO A 12 11.37 23.63 -12.98
CA PRO A 12 10.50 22.50 -12.62
C PRO A 12 10.92 21.88 -11.27
N ALA A 13 9.95 21.31 -10.55
CA ALA A 13 10.20 20.73 -9.23
C ALA A 13 11.13 19.51 -9.32
N VAL A 14 12.14 19.45 -8.46
CA VAL A 14 13.09 18.32 -8.49
C VAL A 14 12.47 17.11 -7.79
N ILE A 15 11.98 16.16 -8.59
CA ILE A 15 11.40 14.90 -8.10
C ILE A 15 12.46 13.80 -8.11
N LYS A 16 12.61 13.09 -6.98
CA LYS A 16 13.51 11.94 -6.86
C LYS A 16 12.79 10.70 -6.35
N VAL A 17 13.15 9.51 -6.84
CA VAL A 17 12.57 8.22 -6.43
C VAL A 17 13.65 7.30 -5.85
N PHE A 18 13.43 6.86 -4.61
CA PHE A 18 14.34 6.02 -3.84
C PHE A 18 13.79 4.59 -3.77
N GLY A 19 14.46 3.66 -4.46
CA GLY A 19 14.15 2.22 -4.46
C GLY A 19 14.92 1.49 -3.36
N VAL A 20 14.21 1.05 -2.32
CA VAL A 20 14.82 0.55 -1.07
C VAL A 20 14.69 -0.96 -0.93
N GLY A 21 15.84 -1.65 -0.83
CA GLY A 21 15.92 -3.11 -0.84
C GLY A 21 15.48 -3.74 -2.17
N GLY A 22 15.38 -5.07 -2.21
CA GLY A 22 15.11 -5.82 -3.45
C GLY A 22 13.85 -5.37 -4.20
N GLY A 23 12.69 -5.35 -3.54
CA GLY A 23 11.42 -4.96 -4.18
C GLY A 23 11.41 -3.52 -4.69
N GLY A 24 11.87 -2.55 -3.87
CA GLY A 24 11.94 -1.16 -4.30
C GLY A 24 12.93 -0.93 -5.45
N MET A 25 14.03 -1.69 -5.47
CA MET A 25 15.03 -1.63 -6.55
C MET A 25 14.57 -2.29 -7.85
N ASN A 26 13.73 -3.34 -7.77
CA ASN A 26 13.05 -3.90 -8.95
C ASN A 26 12.11 -2.87 -9.57
N ALA A 27 11.20 -2.31 -8.76
CA ALA A 27 10.27 -1.25 -9.18
C ALA A 27 11.00 -0.04 -9.78
N VAL A 28 12.07 0.45 -9.16
CA VAL A 28 12.87 1.57 -9.71
C VAL A 28 13.62 1.18 -10.99
N THR A 29 14.11 -0.06 -11.11
CA THR A 29 14.72 -0.55 -12.37
C THR A 29 13.67 -0.66 -13.49
N ARG A 30 12.42 -1.03 -13.16
CA ARG A 30 11.28 -1.01 -14.09
C ARG A 30 10.92 0.43 -14.49
N MET A 31 10.92 1.36 -13.54
CA MET A 31 10.66 2.79 -13.78
C MET A 31 11.72 3.44 -14.67
N SER A 32 13.02 3.20 -14.42
CA SER A 32 14.12 3.77 -15.21
C SER A 32 14.18 3.22 -16.63
N ASN A 33 13.67 2.01 -16.85
CA ASN A 33 13.50 1.41 -18.18
C ASN A 33 12.21 1.86 -18.88
N SER A 34 11.37 2.68 -18.22
CA SER A 34 10.19 3.30 -18.80
C SER A 34 10.47 4.77 -19.14
N SER A 35 9.72 5.35 -20.08
CA SER A 35 9.91 6.73 -20.58
C SER A 35 9.48 7.84 -19.60
N LEU A 36 9.65 7.66 -18.28
CA LEU A 36 9.30 8.65 -17.27
C LEU A 36 10.27 9.83 -17.30
N LYS A 37 9.76 11.07 -17.36
CA LYS A 37 10.53 12.30 -17.53
C LYS A 37 10.55 13.14 -16.25
N GLY A 38 11.62 13.92 -16.07
CA GLY A 38 11.76 14.87 -14.95
C GLY A 38 11.98 14.23 -13.57
N VAL A 39 12.40 12.96 -13.51
CA VAL A 39 12.59 12.20 -12.27
C VAL A 39 14.00 11.66 -12.19
N GLU A 40 14.70 11.92 -11.08
CA GLU A 40 15.96 11.24 -10.76
C GLU A 40 15.68 9.93 -10.00
N PHE A 41 16.31 8.83 -10.44
CA PHE A 41 16.23 7.53 -9.78
C PHE A 41 17.46 7.28 -8.89
N ALA A 42 17.24 6.71 -7.70
CA ALA A 42 18.27 6.22 -6.80
C ALA A 42 17.88 4.86 -6.19
N ILE A 43 18.86 3.96 -6.04
CA ILE A 43 18.64 2.62 -5.46
C ILE A 43 19.55 2.37 -4.26
N LEU A 44 18.98 1.78 -3.21
CA LEU A 44 19.63 1.66 -1.90
C LEU A 44 19.43 0.25 -1.36
N ASN A 45 20.52 -0.49 -1.19
CA ASN A 45 20.45 -1.89 -0.75
C ASN A 45 21.68 -2.28 0.08
N THR A 46 21.46 -3.15 1.06
CA THR A 46 22.50 -3.83 1.85
C THR A 46 23.15 -5.00 1.10
N ASP A 47 22.50 -5.49 0.04
CA ASP A 47 23.04 -6.51 -0.85
C ASP A 47 23.76 -5.82 -2.02
N GLU A 48 25.09 -5.95 -2.03
CA GLU A 48 25.96 -5.37 -3.05
C GLU A 48 25.81 -6.07 -4.41
N GLN A 49 25.61 -7.39 -4.42
CA GLN A 49 25.58 -8.17 -5.66
C GLN A 49 24.35 -7.86 -6.51
N VAL A 50 23.18 -7.66 -5.88
CA VAL A 50 21.97 -7.31 -6.62
C VAL A 50 21.99 -5.83 -7.03
N LEU A 51 22.56 -4.94 -6.21
CA LEU A 51 22.69 -3.51 -6.50
C LEU A 51 23.65 -3.22 -7.65
N LEU A 52 24.78 -3.92 -7.74
CA LEU A 52 25.72 -3.77 -8.86
C LEU A 52 25.09 -4.13 -10.21
N ARG A 53 24.12 -5.05 -10.26
CA ARG A 53 23.45 -5.52 -11.50
C ARG A 53 22.40 -4.57 -12.07
N SER A 54 21.83 -3.65 -11.28
CA SER A 54 20.81 -2.71 -11.78
C SER A 54 21.43 -1.66 -12.73
N PRO A 55 20.73 -1.21 -13.79
CA PRO A 55 21.21 -0.15 -14.69
C PRO A 55 21.13 1.28 -14.09
N VAL A 56 20.48 1.47 -12.94
CA VAL A 56 20.27 2.80 -12.33
C VAL A 56 21.60 3.43 -11.91
N GLU A 57 21.84 4.69 -12.27
CA GLU A 57 23.13 5.37 -12.04
C GLU A 57 23.42 5.65 -10.56
N ASN A 58 22.46 6.22 -9.82
CA ASN A 58 22.65 6.56 -8.42
C ASN A 58 22.43 5.34 -7.52
N LYS A 59 23.51 4.84 -6.90
CA LYS A 59 23.47 3.65 -6.04
C LYS A 59 24.10 3.91 -4.67
N ILE A 60 23.47 3.45 -3.60
CA ILE A 60 24.06 3.39 -2.25
C ILE A 60 24.04 1.95 -1.74
N ILE A 61 25.23 1.38 -1.54
CA ILE A 61 25.40 0.17 -0.72
C ILE A 61 25.26 0.58 0.74
N LEU A 62 24.20 0.09 1.41
CA LEU A 62 23.89 0.43 2.80
C LEU A 62 24.62 -0.47 3.78
N GLY A 63 25.17 0.11 4.85
CA GLY A 63 25.67 -0.61 6.01
C GLY A 63 26.85 -1.53 5.67
N THR A 64 27.85 -1.04 4.97
CA THR A 64 28.97 -1.88 4.51
C THR A 64 29.72 -2.54 5.68
N LYS A 65 29.87 -1.87 6.83
CA LYS A 65 30.49 -2.47 8.02
C LYS A 65 29.55 -3.43 8.73
N VAL A 66 28.27 -3.08 8.82
CA VAL A 66 27.22 -3.86 9.49
C VAL A 66 26.88 -5.18 8.76
N THR A 67 26.77 -5.15 7.43
CA THR A 67 26.29 -6.29 6.61
C THR A 67 27.36 -6.99 5.78
N ARG A 68 28.53 -6.35 5.59
CA ARG A 68 29.61 -6.80 4.69
C ARG A 68 29.15 -7.04 3.25
N GLY A 69 28.13 -6.30 2.79
CA GLY A 69 27.55 -6.41 1.45
C GLY A 69 26.64 -7.63 1.23
N MET A 70 26.42 -8.46 2.26
CA MET A 70 25.68 -9.73 2.16
C MET A 70 24.15 -9.58 2.38
N GLY A 71 23.63 -8.36 2.40
CA GLY A 71 22.21 -8.11 2.67
C GLY A 71 21.82 -8.13 4.16
N ALA A 72 20.60 -7.67 4.45
CA ALA A 72 20.08 -7.58 5.82
C ALA A 72 19.50 -8.90 6.38
N GLY A 73 19.67 -10.05 5.70
CA GLY A 73 19.23 -11.37 6.19
C GLY A 73 17.72 -11.56 6.47
N GLY A 74 16.87 -10.58 6.13
CA GLY A 74 15.46 -10.56 6.55
C GLY A 74 15.20 -9.92 7.92
N ASP A 75 16.20 -9.26 8.52
CA ASP A 75 16.10 -8.52 9.78
C ASP A 75 15.89 -7.01 9.53
N PRO A 76 14.75 -6.43 9.94
CA PRO A 76 14.51 -4.99 9.86
C PRO A 76 15.46 -4.14 10.71
N GLU A 77 15.92 -4.63 11.87
CA GLU A 77 16.86 -3.86 12.70
C GLU A 77 18.22 -3.71 12.01
N LEU A 78 18.68 -4.75 11.32
CA LEU A 78 19.92 -4.72 10.56
C LEU A 78 19.80 -3.78 9.34
N GLY A 79 18.63 -3.73 8.70
CA GLY A 79 18.32 -2.76 7.65
C GLY A 79 18.28 -1.31 8.14
N LEU A 80 17.76 -1.06 9.35
CA LEU A 80 17.74 0.26 10.00
C LEU A 80 19.17 0.72 10.33
N LYS A 81 19.96 -0.12 11.02
CA LYS A 81 21.36 0.18 11.39
C LYS A 81 22.23 0.44 10.16
N ALA A 82 21.96 -0.26 9.06
CA ALA A 82 22.61 -0.03 7.77
C ALA A 82 22.27 1.32 7.12
N ALA A 83 21.04 1.81 7.28
CA ALA A 83 20.64 3.14 6.79
C ALA A 83 21.16 4.28 7.68
N GLU A 84 21.33 4.03 8.99
CA GLU A 84 21.98 4.97 9.91
C GLU A 84 23.49 5.08 9.64
N GLU A 85 24.18 3.98 9.29
CA GLU A 85 25.60 3.98 8.91
C GLU A 85 25.90 4.91 7.72
N ASP A 86 24.99 4.98 6.76
CA ASP A 86 25.14 5.73 5.50
C ASP A 86 24.30 7.03 5.44
N LYS A 87 23.84 7.57 6.57
CA LYS A 87 22.97 8.77 6.63
C LYS A 87 23.51 9.96 5.82
N GLU A 88 24.82 10.22 5.85
CA GLU A 88 25.44 11.33 5.11
C GLU A 88 25.35 11.17 3.58
N ARG A 89 25.44 9.93 3.08
CA ARG A 89 25.28 9.60 1.65
C ARG A 89 23.82 9.72 1.22
N ILE A 90 22.88 9.30 2.07
CA ILE A 90 21.44 9.50 1.81
C ILE A 90 21.13 11.01 1.74
N GLN A 91 21.65 11.79 2.69
CA GLN A 91 21.51 13.25 2.72
C GLN A 91 22.14 13.97 1.51
N SER A 92 23.18 13.42 0.88
CA SER A 92 23.78 14.04 -0.31
C SER A 92 22.90 13.86 -1.56
N ILE A 93 22.28 12.70 -1.76
CA ILE A 93 21.37 12.44 -2.90
C ILE A 93 20.02 13.18 -2.73
N VAL A 94 19.48 13.20 -1.50
CA VAL A 94 18.23 13.92 -1.16
C VAL A 94 18.36 15.44 -1.35
N ARG A 95 19.58 15.99 -1.30
CA ARG A 95 19.82 17.43 -1.43
C ARG A 95 19.32 17.99 -2.77
N GLY A 96 18.59 19.12 -2.68
CA GLY A 96 18.01 19.80 -3.84
C GLY A 96 16.64 19.27 -4.29
N SER A 97 16.19 18.12 -3.77
CA SER A 97 14.86 17.57 -4.08
C SER A 97 13.75 18.42 -3.48
N ASP A 98 12.74 18.76 -4.29
CA ASP A 98 11.49 19.36 -3.82
C ASP A 98 10.49 18.28 -3.37
N MET A 99 10.54 17.12 -4.03
CA MET A 99 9.71 15.94 -3.75
C MET A 99 10.54 14.66 -3.75
N VAL A 100 10.23 13.74 -2.82
CA VAL A 100 10.91 12.45 -2.66
C VAL A 100 9.87 11.33 -2.57
N PHE A 101 9.90 10.43 -3.54
CA PHE A 101 9.20 9.15 -3.50
C PHE A 101 10.08 8.07 -2.88
N ILE A 102 9.50 7.21 -2.05
CA ILE A 102 10.19 6.07 -1.43
C ILE A 102 9.39 4.81 -1.73
N THR A 103 9.95 3.92 -2.54
CA THR A 103 9.36 2.62 -2.87
C THR A 103 10.14 1.48 -2.23
N ALA A 104 9.41 0.56 -1.59
CA ALA A 104 9.97 -0.53 -0.81
C ALA A 104 8.99 -1.72 -0.73
N GLY A 105 9.53 -2.93 -0.77
CA GLY A 105 8.82 -4.14 -0.37
C GLY A 105 8.94 -4.36 1.13
N MET A 106 7.81 -4.31 1.85
CA MET A 106 7.77 -4.40 3.30
C MET A 106 7.76 -5.87 3.77
N GLY A 107 8.29 -6.12 4.97
CA GLY A 107 8.40 -7.47 5.54
C GLY A 107 9.71 -8.20 5.25
N GLY A 108 10.54 -7.66 4.36
CA GLY A 108 11.98 -7.99 4.28
C GLY A 108 12.79 -7.28 5.38
N GLY A 109 14.12 -7.39 5.33
CA GLY A 109 14.99 -6.63 6.23
C GLY A 109 15.20 -5.19 5.76
N THR A 110 15.89 -5.04 4.63
CA THR A 110 16.38 -3.75 4.11
C THR A 110 15.26 -2.74 3.85
N GLY A 111 14.22 -3.10 3.09
CA GLY A 111 13.11 -2.19 2.78
C GLY A 111 12.41 -1.68 4.05
N THR A 112 11.98 -2.62 4.90
CA THR A 112 11.30 -2.36 6.17
C THR A 112 12.08 -1.46 7.13
N GLY A 113 13.40 -1.68 7.25
CA GLY A 113 14.26 -0.95 8.19
C GLY A 113 14.81 0.38 7.65
N ALA A 114 15.18 0.43 6.37
CA ALA A 114 15.82 1.61 5.78
C ALA A 114 14.83 2.67 5.26
N ALA A 115 13.65 2.27 4.76
CA ALA A 115 12.68 3.22 4.22
C ALA A 115 12.23 4.29 5.23
N PRO A 116 11.93 3.96 6.52
CA PRO A 116 11.63 4.99 7.53
C PRO A 116 12.78 5.97 7.79
N VAL A 117 14.03 5.50 7.73
CA VAL A 117 15.24 6.34 7.92
C VAL A 117 15.41 7.32 6.75
N ILE A 118 15.22 6.84 5.51
CA ILE A 118 15.27 7.68 4.30
C ILE A 118 14.12 8.70 4.31
N ALA A 119 12.91 8.30 4.69
CA ALA A 119 11.75 9.19 4.83
C ALA A 119 12.01 10.30 5.85
N LYS A 120 12.54 9.93 7.02
CA LYS A 120 12.95 10.88 8.07
C LYS A 120 13.96 11.89 7.55
N ILE A 121 14.96 11.45 6.80
CA ILE A 121 15.98 12.34 6.21
C ILE A 121 15.35 13.32 5.21
N ALA A 122 14.46 12.86 4.33
CA ALA A 122 13.77 13.72 3.37
C ALA A 122 12.84 14.74 4.04
N LYS A 123 12.13 14.34 5.11
CA LYS A 123 11.24 15.22 5.88
C LYS A 123 12.02 16.21 6.77
N GLU A 124 13.16 15.79 7.35
CA GLU A 124 14.16 16.68 7.98
C GLU A 124 14.66 17.75 6.98
N MET A 125 14.77 17.40 5.70
CA MET A 125 15.23 18.29 4.61
C MET A 125 14.10 19.07 3.91
N LYS A 126 12.86 19.03 4.44
CA LYS A 126 11.66 19.76 3.95
C LYS A 126 11.14 19.37 2.55
N CYS A 127 11.58 18.24 2.01
CA CYS A 127 10.99 17.64 0.81
C CYS A 127 9.54 17.24 1.09
N LEU A 128 8.67 17.21 0.07
CA LEU A 128 7.39 16.50 0.14
C LEU A 128 7.67 14.99 0.02
N VAL A 129 7.35 14.19 1.04
CA VAL A 129 7.73 12.77 1.12
C VAL A 129 6.54 11.85 0.90
N VAL A 130 6.57 11.06 -0.17
CA VAL A 130 5.51 10.09 -0.49
C VAL A 130 6.07 8.66 -0.42
N GLY A 131 5.58 7.88 0.55
CA GLY A 131 5.84 6.44 0.58
C GLY A 131 4.88 5.72 -0.36
N VAL A 132 5.40 4.81 -1.19
CA VAL A 132 4.60 3.92 -2.05
C VAL A 132 5.11 2.51 -1.86
N VAL A 133 4.49 1.73 -0.97
CA VAL A 133 5.08 0.48 -0.45
C VAL A 133 4.15 -0.71 -0.55
N THR A 134 4.72 -1.89 -0.78
CA THR A 134 3.96 -3.14 -0.89
C THR A 134 3.95 -3.94 0.41
N LEU A 135 2.77 -4.48 0.75
CA LEU A 135 2.61 -5.53 1.75
C LEU A 135 2.99 -6.89 1.11
N PRO A 136 3.67 -7.80 1.85
CA PRO A 136 4.04 -9.12 1.34
C PRO A 136 2.79 -9.99 1.16
N PHE A 137 2.86 -10.98 0.26
CA PHE A 137 1.77 -11.93 0.06
C PHE A 137 1.48 -12.75 1.32
N SER A 138 0.22 -13.17 1.51
CA SER A 138 -0.17 -14.02 2.64
C SER A 138 0.61 -15.36 2.69
N PHE A 139 1.04 -15.89 1.53
CA PHE A 139 1.84 -17.11 1.46
C PHE A 139 3.29 -16.94 1.96
N GLU A 140 3.83 -15.72 2.01
CA GLU A 140 5.18 -15.47 2.54
C GLU A 140 5.27 -15.62 4.07
N GLY A 141 4.11 -15.75 4.73
CA GLY A 141 4.00 -16.14 6.12
C GLY A 141 3.92 -14.98 7.11
N ARG A 142 3.29 -15.26 8.26
CA ARG A 142 2.89 -14.27 9.27
C ARG A 142 4.05 -13.37 9.75
N ARG A 143 5.28 -13.89 9.82
CA ARG A 143 6.46 -13.12 10.27
C ARG A 143 6.81 -11.96 9.33
N ARG A 144 6.74 -12.15 7.99
CA ARG A 144 6.97 -11.04 7.04
C ARG A 144 5.86 -10.01 7.16
N MET A 145 4.60 -10.44 7.26
CA MET A 145 3.44 -9.55 7.45
C MET A 145 3.53 -8.75 8.78
N GLU A 146 4.03 -9.34 9.86
CA GLU A 146 4.25 -8.64 11.13
C GLU A 146 5.36 -7.59 11.02
N PHE A 147 6.51 -7.95 10.42
CA PHE A 147 7.59 -7.01 10.13
C PHE A 147 7.12 -5.88 9.22
N ALA A 148 6.34 -6.19 8.17
CA ALA A 148 5.79 -5.20 7.26
C ALA A 148 4.93 -4.16 7.99
N ARG A 149 4.00 -4.60 8.84
CA ARG A 149 3.13 -3.71 9.64
C ARG A 149 3.92 -2.83 10.59
N LYS A 150 4.96 -3.36 11.26
CA LYS A 150 5.84 -2.56 12.13
C LYS A 150 6.63 -1.50 11.36
N GLY A 151 7.19 -1.85 10.20
CA GLY A 151 7.89 -0.90 9.34
C GLY A 151 6.95 0.15 8.72
N ILE A 152 5.71 -0.23 8.40
CA ILE A 152 4.68 0.69 7.88
C ILE A 152 4.32 1.75 8.94
N GLU A 153 4.14 1.38 10.21
CA GLU A 153 3.84 2.35 11.27
C GLU A 153 5.01 3.32 11.53
N GLN A 154 6.25 2.80 11.46
CA GLN A 154 7.45 3.63 11.51
C GLN A 154 7.57 4.55 10.29
N LEU A 155 7.23 4.09 9.09
CA LEU A 155 7.25 4.89 7.86
C LEU A 155 6.17 5.97 7.86
N ARG A 156 4.94 5.63 8.28
CA ARG A 156 3.78 6.54 8.43
C ARG A 156 4.12 7.76 9.29
N SER A 157 4.98 7.60 10.28
CA SER A 157 5.44 8.67 11.17
C SER A 157 6.44 9.66 10.50
N HIS A 158 6.97 9.33 9.33
CA HIS A 158 8.06 10.06 8.67
C HIS A 158 7.77 10.47 7.20
N VAL A 159 6.63 10.07 6.64
CA VAL A 159 6.16 10.54 5.32
C VAL A 159 5.10 11.64 5.48
N ASP A 160 4.68 12.23 4.35
CA ASP A 160 3.52 13.12 4.26
C ASP A 160 2.28 12.36 3.77
N THR A 161 2.47 11.51 2.75
CA THR A 161 1.47 10.58 2.23
C THR A 161 2.05 9.16 2.18
N LEU A 162 1.22 8.16 2.48
CA LEU A 162 1.56 6.74 2.39
C LEU A 162 0.53 6.00 1.51
N ILE A 163 0.95 5.61 0.31
CA ILE A 163 0.21 4.70 -0.56
C ILE A 163 0.61 3.27 -0.20
N LEU A 164 -0.35 2.46 0.24
CA LEU A 164 -0.18 1.05 0.57
C LEU A 164 -0.75 0.18 -0.55
N ILE A 165 0.06 -0.72 -1.10
CA ILE A 165 -0.35 -1.69 -2.12
C ILE A 165 -0.32 -3.09 -1.49
N ASN A 166 -1.42 -3.83 -1.60
CA ASN A 166 -1.50 -5.20 -1.10
C ASN A 166 -1.16 -6.20 -2.22
N ASN A 167 -0.07 -6.96 -2.09
CA ASN A 167 0.32 -7.94 -3.10
C ASN A 167 -0.77 -9.01 -3.32
N ASP A 168 -1.53 -9.41 -2.29
CA ASP A 168 -2.62 -10.39 -2.45
C ASP A 168 -3.77 -9.87 -3.34
N SER A 169 -3.89 -8.55 -3.53
CA SER A 169 -4.90 -7.97 -4.43
C SER A 169 -4.60 -8.24 -5.91
N ILE A 170 -3.39 -8.67 -6.27
CA ILE A 170 -3.07 -9.07 -7.65
C ILE A 170 -3.93 -10.24 -8.12
N PHE A 171 -4.30 -11.16 -7.21
CA PHE A 171 -5.13 -12.33 -7.52
C PHE A 171 -6.58 -12.00 -7.87
N ARG A 172 -6.98 -10.71 -7.81
CA ARG A 172 -8.27 -10.18 -8.30
C ARG A 172 -8.16 -9.50 -9.67
N VAL A 173 -6.93 -9.28 -10.16
CA VAL A 173 -6.62 -8.50 -11.36
C VAL A 173 -6.04 -9.37 -12.47
N VAL A 174 -5.24 -10.40 -12.12
CA VAL A 174 -4.63 -11.31 -13.10
C VAL A 174 -5.43 -12.61 -13.27
N ASP A 175 -5.33 -13.19 -14.47
CA ASP A 175 -5.90 -14.50 -14.76
C ASP A 175 -5.26 -15.62 -13.93
N LYS A 176 -6.04 -16.69 -13.68
CA LYS A 176 -5.57 -17.88 -12.94
C LYS A 176 -4.42 -18.63 -13.64
N ASN A 177 -4.17 -18.32 -14.91
CA ASN A 177 -3.11 -18.90 -15.74
C ASN A 177 -1.90 -17.96 -15.91
N THR A 178 -1.91 -16.76 -15.32
CA THR A 178 -0.81 -15.79 -15.42
C THR A 178 0.44 -16.32 -14.72
N PRO A 179 1.61 -16.35 -15.40
CA PRO A 179 2.89 -16.72 -14.78
C PRO A 179 3.25 -15.83 -13.57
N ILE A 180 3.90 -16.42 -12.56
CA ILE A 180 4.22 -15.74 -11.30
C ILE A 180 5.14 -14.54 -11.52
N ASP A 181 6.11 -14.65 -12.41
CA ASP A 181 7.01 -13.56 -12.81
C ASP A 181 6.28 -12.40 -13.50
N LEU A 182 5.23 -12.69 -14.28
CA LEU A 182 4.37 -11.68 -14.88
C LEU A 182 3.45 -11.03 -13.83
N ALA A 183 2.98 -11.77 -12.83
CA ALA A 183 2.21 -11.21 -11.72
C ALA A 183 3.06 -10.24 -10.86
N PHE A 184 4.35 -10.53 -10.66
CA PHE A 184 5.29 -9.57 -10.04
C PHE A 184 5.50 -8.31 -10.90
N GLN A 185 5.61 -8.45 -12.23
CA GLN A 185 5.74 -7.29 -13.13
C GLN A 185 4.54 -6.35 -13.06
N VAL A 186 3.32 -6.86 -12.89
CA VAL A 186 2.13 -6.01 -12.70
C VAL A 186 2.18 -5.25 -11.36
N ILE A 187 2.78 -5.81 -10.31
CA ILE A 187 3.00 -5.09 -9.04
C ILE A 187 4.03 -3.96 -9.23
N ASP A 188 5.11 -4.21 -9.96
CA ASP A 188 6.08 -3.15 -10.33
C ASP A 188 5.45 -2.08 -11.24
N ASP A 189 4.52 -2.45 -12.13
CA ASP A 189 3.78 -1.52 -12.99
C ASP A 189 2.74 -0.68 -12.22
N ILE A 190 2.14 -1.22 -11.15
CA ILE A 190 1.32 -0.44 -10.21
C ILE A 190 2.18 0.61 -9.48
N LEU A 191 3.37 0.22 -9.00
CA LEU A 191 4.32 1.14 -8.37
C LEU A 191 4.79 2.23 -9.35
N LEU A 192 5.08 1.87 -10.59
CA LEU A 192 5.39 2.80 -11.68
C LEU A 192 4.23 3.78 -11.92
N ASN A 193 3.00 3.29 -12.02
CA ASN A 193 1.83 4.14 -12.24
C ASN A 193 1.55 5.08 -11.06
N ALA A 194 1.87 4.71 -9.81
CA ALA A 194 1.78 5.60 -8.65
C ALA A 194 2.74 6.79 -8.74
N VAL A 195 4.01 6.54 -9.11
CA VAL A 195 5.00 7.61 -9.32
C VAL A 195 4.65 8.45 -10.54
N ARG A 196 4.34 7.80 -11.67
CA ARG A 196 3.95 8.45 -12.93
C ARG A 196 2.73 9.35 -12.74
N GLY A 197 1.69 8.85 -12.10
CA GLY A 197 0.41 9.54 -11.91
C GLY A 197 0.53 10.90 -11.23
N ILE A 198 1.54 11.09 -10.38
CA ILE A 198 1.85 12.38 -9.72
C ILE A 198 2.94 13.15 -10.48
N SER A 199 4.00 12.46 -10.92
CA SER A 199 5.12 13.08 -11.67
C SER A 199 4.63 13.78 -12.94
N ASP A 200 3.74 13.16 -13.69
CA ASP A 200 3.26 13.69 -14.97
C ASP A 200 2.38 14.95 -14.77
N ILE A 201 1.68 15.07 -13.64
CA ILE A 201 0.93 16.29 -13.26
C ILE A 201 1.88 17.49 -13.06
N ILE A 202 3.07 17.25 -12.49
CA ILE A 202 4.01 18.28 -12.06
C ILE A 202 5.00 18.65 -13.18
N ASN A 203 5.47 17.65 -13.95
CA ASN A 203 6.60 17.79 -14.87
C ASN A 203 6.21 17.95 -16.34
N ASN A 204 5.04 17.45 -16.77
CA ASN A 204 4.62 17.55 -18.16
C ASN A 204 3.62 18.72 -18.29
N PRO A 205 3.90 19.75 -19.11
CA PRO A 205 2.94 20.82 -19.35
C PRO A 205 1.72 20.26 -20.13
N GLY A 206 0.58 20.20 -19.46
CA GLY A 206 -0.68 19.73 -20.00
C GLY A 206 -1.58 20.84 -20.53
N LEU A 207 -2.80 20.45 -20.94
CA LEU A 207 -3.89 21.36 -21.29
C LEU A 207 -4.47 22.05 -20.05
N ILE A 208 -4.46 21.35 -18.90
CA ILE A 208 -4.76 21.91 -17.58
C ILE A 208 -3.57 21.55 -16.68
N ASN A 209 -2.70 22.55 -16.47
CA ASN A 209 -1.59 22.45 -15.54
C ASN A 209 -2.08 22.57 -14.10
N VAL A 210 -1.40 21.85 -13.21
CA VAL A 210 -1.50 21.94 -11.75
C VAL A 210 -0.13 22.37 -11.25
N ASP A 211 -0.06 23.27 -10.27
CA ASP A 211 1.23 23.65 -9.72
C ASP A 211 1.71 22.72 -8.59
N PHE A 212 3.00 22.81 -8.24
CA PHE A 212 3.57 21.97 -7.19
C PHE A 212 3.06 22.35 -5.78
N ALA A 213 2.60 23.58 -5.55
CA ALA A 213 2.04 24.01 -4.27
C ALA A 213 0.65 23.41 -4.03
N ASP A 214 -0.18 23.27 -5.07
CA ASP A 214 -1.46 22.58 -5.05
C ASP A 214 -1.29 21.09 -4.70
N VAL A 215 -0.43 20.37 -5.43
CA VAL A 215 -0.11 18.96 -5.12
C VAL A 215 0.45 18.82 -3.69
N LYS A 216 1.36 19.72 -3.30
CA LYS A 216 1.90 19.77 -1.93
C LYS A 216 0.83 20.10 -0.88
N THR A 217 -0.26 20.77 -1.23
CA THR A 217 -1.38 21.06 -0.31
C THR A 217 -2.32 19.86 -0.16
N ILE A 218 -2.55 19.05 -1.20
CA ILE A 218 -3.36 17.81 -1.10
C ILE A 218 -2.59 16.63 -0.49
N MET A 219 -1.27 16.55 -0.65
CA MET A 219 -0.47 15.39 -0.22
C MET A 219 0.31 15.59 1.09
N ARG A 220 0.30 16.78 1.68
CA ARG A 220 1.06 17.08 2.90
C ARG A 220 0.36 16.64 4.18
N ASP A 221 1.09 15.91 5.02
CA ASP A 221 0.67 15.47 6.36
C ASP A 221 -0.74 14.78 6.38
N THR A 222 -1.14 14.16 5.26
CA THR A 222 -2.44 13.48 5.09
C THR A 222 -2.46 12.03 5.55
N GLY A 223 -1.29 11.40 5.68
CA GLY A 223 -1.16 10.00 6.08
C GLY A 223 -1.55 9.04 4.96
N ASP A 224 -2.35 8.03 5.28
CA ASP A 224 -2.77 7.00 4.33
C ASP A 224 -3.52 7.56 3.12
N ALA A 225 -3.14 7.09 1.93
CA ALA A 225 -3.76 7.42 0.66
C ALA A 225 -4.05 6.17 -0.17
N VAL A 226 -5.03 6.30 -1.05
CA VAL A 226 -5.60 5.22 -1.88
C VAL A 226 -5.48 5.64 -3.34
N MET A 227 -4.90 4.78 -4.17
CA MET A 227 -4.54 5.11 -5.56
C MET A 227 -5.12 4.10 -6.53
N GLY A 228 -5.92 4.58 -7.48
CA GLY A 228 -6.55 3.78 -8.54
C GLY A 228 -6.17 4.27 -9.93
N VAL A 229 -6.10 3.33 -10.87
CA VAL A 229 -5.86 3.61 -12.30
C VAL A 229 -6.91 2.87 -13.12
N GLY A 230 -7.43 3.52 -14.15
CA GLY A 230 -8.17 2.88 -15.23
C GLY A 230 -7.67 3.36 -16.59
N GLU A 231 -7.69 2.46 -17.56
CA GLU A 231 -7.62 2.81 -18.99
C GLU A 231 -8.94 2.43 -19.65
N GLY A 232 -9.33 3.16 -20.68
CA GLY A 232 -10.50 2.85 -21.49
C GLY A 232 -10.30 3.24 -22.96
N SER A 233 -11.12 2.66 -23.85
CA SER A 233 -10.97 2.81 -25.30
C SER A 233 -12.28 2.80 -26.08
N GLY A 234 -12.26 3.35 -27.31
CA GLY A 234 -13.44 3.45 -28.17
C GLY A 234 -14.51 4.42 -27.65
N GLU A 235 -15.78 4.21 -28.03
CA GLU A 235 -16.89 5.11 -27.70
C GLU A 235 -17.22 5.19 -26.20
N GLY A 236 -16.81 4.18 -25.41
CA GLY A 236 -17.00 4.15 -23.96
C GLY A 236 -15.80 4.61 -23.14
N LYS A 237 -14.73 5.14 -23.78
CA LYS A 237 -13.38 5.27 -23.19
C LYS A 237 -13.36 5.97 -21.83
N VAL A 238 -14.14 7.04 -21.68
CA VAL A 238 -14.21 7.83 -20.44
C VAL A 238 -14.82 7.03 -19.29
N LYS A 239 -16.05 6.56 -19.48
CA LYS A 239 -16.77 5.83 -18.45
C LYS A 239 -15.98 4.60 -17.99
N GLU A 240 -15.44 3.84 -18.95
CA GLU A 240 -14.60 2.67 -18.69
C GLU A 240 -13.38 3.03 -17.81
N ALA A 241 -12.60 4.04 -18.20
CA ALA A 241 -11.43 4.46 -17.44
C ALA A 241 -11.77 4.99 -16.03
N VAL A 242 -12.84 5.77 -15.89
CA VAL A 242 -13.26 6.32 -14.58
C VAL A 242 -13.83 5.23 -13.67
N GLU A 243 -14.65 4.31 -14.20
CA GLU A 243 -15.17 3.19 -13.41
C GLU A 243 -14.05 2.24 -12.97
N TYR A 244 -13.05 1.95 -13.82
CA TYR A 244 -11.87 1.17 -13.42
C TYR A 244 -10.96 1.91 -12.43
N ALA A 245 -10.81 3.23 -12.54
CA ALA A 245 -10.00 4.01 -11.59
C ALA A 245 -10.64 4.06 -10.20
N ILE A 246 -11.97 4.25 -10.11
CA ILE A 246 -12.68 4.38 -8.82
C ILE A 246 -12.95 3.02 -8.17
N ASN A 247 -13.26 1.97 -8.95
CA ASN A 247 -13.58 0.63 -8.43
C ASN A 247 -12.39 -0.35 -8.48
N ASN A 248 -11.16 0.16 -8.51
CA ASN A 248 -9.98 -0.67 -8.71
C ASN A 248 -9.81 -1.71 -7.57
N SER A 249 -9.54 -2.98 -7.91
CA SER A 249 -9.34 -4.06 -6.93
C SER A 249 -8.16 -3.86 -5.98
N LEU A 250 -7.29 -2.88 -6.25
CA LEU A 250 -6.18 -2.47 -5.38
C LEU A 250 -6.63 -1.54 -4.24
N LEU A 251 -7.84 -0.97 -4.30
CA LEU A 251 -8.38 -0.09 -3.25
C LEU A 251 -8.94 -0.97 -2.11
N ASP A 252 -8.07 -1.35 -1.17
CA ASP A 252 -8.40 -2.38 -0.16
C ASP A 252 -9.47 -1.89 0.83
N SER A 253 -10.72 -2.28 0.60
CA SER A 253 -11.95 -1.98 1.37
C SER A 253 -12.32 -0.51 1.56
N THR A 254 -11.45 0.42 1.19
CA THR A 254 -11.61 1.87 1.36
C THR A 254 -12.08 2.48 0.05
N SER A 255 -13.40 2.67 -0.10
CA SER A 255 -13.96 3.44 -1.20
C SER A 255 -13.42 4.88 -1.15
N ILE A 256 -13.29 5.51 -2.33
CA ILE A 256 -12.95 6.94 -2.45
C ILE A 256 -13.99 7.82 -1.73
N ALA A 257 -15.22 7.33 -1.55
CA ALA A 257 -16.26 7.92 -0.72
C ALA A 257 -15.82 8.05 0.76
N GLY A 258 -15.26 9.21 1.11
CA GLY A 258 -14.74 9.51 2.44
C GLY A 258 -13.41 10.27 2.45
N ALA A 259 -12.72 10.35 1.32
CA ALA A 259 -11.54 11.21 1.14
C ALA A 259 -11.90 12.69 1.34
N SER A 260 -11.00 13.47 1.97
CA SER A 260 -11.19 14.93 2.08
C SER A 260 -10.58 15.70 0.89
N SER A 261 -9.71 15.02 0.16
CA SER A 261 -8.90 15.61 -0.91
C SER A 261 -8.68 14.57 -1.99
N LEU A 262 -8.67 14.99 -3.25
CA LEU A 262 -8.54 14.12 -4.42
C LEU A 262 -7.63 14.77 -5.46
N LEU A 263 -6.58 14.07 -5.84
CA LEU A 263 -5.69 14.44 -6.95
C LEU A 263 -5.99 13.51 -8.13
N ILE A 264 -6.24 14.09 -9.30
CA ILE A 264 -6.73 13.37 -10.48
C ILE A 264 -5.84 13.71 -11.66
N ASN A 265 -5.35 12.68 -12.35
CA ASN A 265 -4.62 12.82 -13.60
C ASN A 265 -5.45 12.24 -14.73
N VAL A 266 -5.63 13.01 -15.80
CA VAL A 266 -6.26 12.56 -17.04
C VAL A 266 -5.22 12.63 -18.16
N SER A 267 -4.88 11.47 -18.72
CA SER A 267 -4.03 11.33 -19.91
C SER A 267 -4.88 10.93 -21.11
N GLY A 268 -4.62 11.48 -22.29
CA GLY A 268 -5.19 10.98 -23.54
C GLY A 268 -4.41 11.45 -24.77
N GLY A 269 -4.70 10.84 -25.92
CA GLY A 269 -4.17 11.31 -27.19
C GLY A 269 -4.80 12.62 -27.66
N LYS A 270 -4.38 13.09 -28.84
CA LYS A 270 -4.93 14.28 -29.53
C LYS A 270 -6.41 14.14 -29.93
N ASP A 271 -7.01 12.97 -29.69
CA ASP A 271 -8.43 12.65 -29.84
C ASP A 271 -9.27 12.90 -28.56
N LEU A 272 -8.68 13.41 -27.48
CA LEU A 272 -9.41 13.76 -26.26
C LEU A 272 -10.21 15.06 -26.47
N THR A 273 -11.53 14.98 -26.32
CA THR A 273 -12.46 16.08 -26.62
C THR A 273 -12.96 16.79 -25.36
N ILE A 274 -13.57 17.97 -25.56
CA ILE A 274 -14.30 18.67 -24.48
C ILE A 274 -15.50 17.87 -23.95
N SER A 275 -16.06 16.97 -24.76
CA SER A 275 -17.13 16.05 -24.34
C SER A 275 -16.59 15.00 -23.38
N ASP A 276 -15.44 14.40 -23.72
CA ASP A 276 -14.75 13.44 -22.85
C ASP A 276 -14.45 14.05 -21.48
N TRP A 277 -13.87 15.26 -21.48
CA TRP A 277 -13.55 16.01 -20.27
C TRP A 277 -14.78 16.31 -19.40
N ASN A 278 -15.90 16.71 -20.02
CA ASN A 278 -17.14 17.00 -19.30
C ASN A 278 -17.75 15.73 -18.67
N GLU A 279 -17.67 14.58 -19.35
CA GLU A 279 -18.11 13.30 -18.80
C GLU A 279 -17.20 12.83 -17.65
N VAL A 280 -15.87 12.90 -17.80
CA VAL A 280 -14.90 12.61 -16.72
C VAL A 280 -15.24 13.44 -15.48
N SER A 281 -15.40 14.75 -15.65
CA SER A 281 -15.72 15.69 -14.57
C SER A 281 -17.04 15.35 -13.88
N GLY A 282 -18.10 15.08 -14.67
CA GLY A 282 -19.42 14.75 -14.15
C GLY A 282 -19.45 13.44 -13.35
N ILE A 283 -18.83 12.37 -13.85
CA ILE A 283 -18.79 11.07 -13.16
C ILE A 283 -18.01 11.22 -11.84
N ILE A 284 -16.85 11.87 -11.86
CA ILE A 284 -16.00 12.05 -10.69
C ILE A 284 -16.72 12.89 -9.61
N THR A 285 -17.27 14.06 -9.96
CA THR A 285 -17.97 14.91 -8.99
C THR A 285 -19.20 14.22 -8.37
N SER A 286 -19.79 13.23 -9.05
CA SER A 286 -20.93 12.45 -8.53
C SER A 286 -20.56 11.37 -7.49
N GLN A 287 -19.28 10.99 -7.38
CA GLN A 287 -18.81 9.88 -6.54
C GLN A 287 -17.95 10.32 -5.33
N VAL A 288 -17.80 11.63 -5.12
CA VAL A 288 -16.94 12.24 -4.09
C VAL A 288 -17.76 13.06 -3.09
N ASP A 289 -17.15 13.45 -1.97
CA ASP A 289 -17.79 14.40 -1.05
C ASP A 289 -17.93 15.77 -1.73
N PRO A 290 -19.11 16.43 -1.72
CA PRO A 290 -19.27 17.77 -2.28
C PRO A 290 -18.36 18.86 -1.69
N ASN A 291 -17.70 18.57 -0.56
CA ASN A 291 -16.75 19.46 0.12
C ASN A 291 -15.29 18.97 0.00
N ALA A 292 -15.02 17.96 -0.84
CA ALA A 292 -13.66 17.50 -1.09
C ALA A 292 -12.85 18.56 -1.86
N ASN A 293 -11.58 18.74 -1.51
CA ASN A 293 -10.66 19.53 -2.33
C ASN A 293 -10.23 18.69 -3.54
N ILE A 294 -10.60 19.09 -4.76
CA ILE A 294 -10.33 18.34 -5.98
C ILE A 294 -9.33 19.10 -6.85
N ILE A 295 -8.18 18.49 -7.13
CA ILE A 295 -7.24 18.92 -8.15
C ILE A 295 -7.39 17.98 -9.35
N VAL A 296 -7.49 18.53 -10.55
CA VAL A 296 -7.50 17.75 -11.81
C VAL A 296 -6.46 18.31 -12.78
N GLY A 297 -5.47 17.50 -13.13
CA GLY A 297 -4.56 17.74 -14.24
C GLY A 297 -5.04 17.03 -15.50
N LEU A 298 -4.88 17.68 -16.66
CA LEU A 298 -5.19 17.12 -17.97
C LEU A 298 -3.96 17.28 -18.88
N HIS A 299 -3.37 16.17 -19.33
CA HIS A 299 -2.20 16.19 -20.20
C HIS A 299 -2.36 15.30 -21.43
N GLU A 300 -1.61 15.63 -22.47
CA GLU A 300 -1.55 14.88 -23.72
C GLU A 300 -0.46 13.80 -23.63
N ASP A 301 -0.81 12.56 -24.01
CA ASP A 301 0.11 11.42 -24.12
C ASP A 301 -0.06 10.81 -25.51
N GLU A 302 0.92 11.03 -26.39
CA GLU A 302 0.88 10.51 -27.78
C GLU A 302 0.84 8.97 -27.84
N SER A 303 1.17 8.25 -26.76
CA SER A 303 1.03 6.79 -26.68
C SER A 303 -0.42 6.33 -26.44
N LEU A 304 -1.33 7.24 -26.07
CA LEU A 304 -2.74 6.97 -25.78
C LEU A 304 -3.69 7.39 -26.92
N SER A 305 -3.26 7.25 -28.18
CA SER A 305 -4.14 7.45 -29.34
C SER A 305 -5.39 6.56 -29.28
N ASN A 306 -6.58 7.17 -29.33
CA ASN A 306 -7.91 6.55 -29.14
C ASN A 306 -8.12 5.89 -27.76
N LYS A 307 -7.36 6.33 -26.74
CA LYS A 307 -7.46 5.88 -25.36
C LYS A 307 -7.52 7.06 -24.39
N ILE A 308 -8.03 6.79 -23.20
CA ILE A 308 -7.89 7.67 -22.05
C ILE A 308 -7.40 6.86 -20.85
N ARG A 309 -6.47 7.42 -20.07
CA ARG A 309 -6.03 6.89 -18.78
C ARG A 309 -6.45 7.87 -17.69
N VAL A 310 -7.12 7.38 -16.67
CA VAL A 310 -7.51 8.17 -15.49
C VAL A 310 -6.78 7.59 -14.27
N THR A 311 -5.97 8.41 -13.62
CA THR A 311 -5.36 8.08 -12.32
C THR A 311 -6.02 8.91 -11.24
N VAL A 312 -6.45 8.28 -10.15
CA VAL A 312 -7.11 8.93 -9.02
C VAL A 312 -6.36 8.62 -7.73
N ILE A 313 -6.00 9.66 -6.98
CA ILE A 313 -5.25 9.58 -5.71
C ILE A 313 -6.05 10.29 -4.62
N ALA A 314 -6.65 9.50 -3.75
CA ALA A 314 -7.53 9.94 -2.68
C ALA A 314 -6.77 10.03 -1.35
N THR A 315 -6.90 11.14 -0.62
CA THR A 315 -6.18 11.36 0.65
C THR A 315 -7.10 11.89 1.77
N GLY A 316 -6.62 11.79 3.01
CA GLY A 316 -7.25 12.45 4.17
C GLY A 316 -8.40 11.68 4.86
N PHE A 317 -8.61 10.39 4.53
CA PHE A 317 -9.65 9.52 5.08
C PHE A 317 -9.77 9.57 6.63
N HIS A 318 -8.65 9.75 7.34
CA HIS A 318 -8.64 9.79 8.81
C HIS A 318 -9.40 10.97 9.45
N LYS A 319 -9.75 12.03 8.71
CA LYS A 319 -10.39 13.22 9.29
C LYS A 319 -11.79 12.95 9.88
N ARG A 320 -12.58 12.03 9.31
CA ARG A 320 -13.91 11.67 9.87
C ARG A 320 -13.84 10.79 11.13
N GLY A 321 -12.93 9.82 11.18
CA GLY A 321 -12.87 8.84 12.28
C GLY A 321 -12.63 9.47 13.67
N LYS A 322 -11.71 10.44 13.76
CA LYS A 322 -11.41 11.12 15.04
C LYS A 322 -12.52 12.08 15.50
N LEU A 323 -13.30 12.66 14.59
CA LEU A 323 -14.42 13.54 14.95
C LEU A 323 -15.55 12.76 15.63
N LEU A 324 -15.87 11.56 15.13
CA LEU A 324 -16.90 10.70 15.72
C LEU A 324 -16.48 10.14 17.09
N GLN A 325 -15.24 9.66 17.24
CA GLN A 325 -14.72 9.18 18.53
C GLN A 325 -14.69 10.27 19.62
N ASN A 326 -14.54 11.54 19.24
CA ASN A 326 -14.61 12.67 20.17
C ASN A 326 -16.04 13.09 20.58
N GLN A 327 -17.09 12.66 19.86
CA GLN A 327 -18.48 12.89 20.30
C GLN A 327 -18.93 11.82 21.30
N ASP A 328 -18.53 10.57 21.06
CA ASP A 328 -18.77 9.42 21.94
C ASP A 328 -18.17 9.61 23.35
N SER A 329 -17.01 10.24 23.47
CA SER A 329 -16.35 10.53 24.75
C SER A 329 -17.02 11.67 25.52
N ILE A 330 -17.51 12.70 24.82
CA ILE A 330 -18.24 13.82 25.43
C ILE A 330 -19.60 13.37 25.98
N GLN A 331 -20.33 12.48 25.28
CA GLN A 331 -21.61 11.97 25.81
C GLN A 331 -21.44 11.08 27.04
N ARG A 332 -20.40 10.23 27.11
CA ARG A 332 -20.16 9.38 28.29
C ARG A 332 -19.78 10.19 29.54
N GLY A 333 -18.99 11.25 29.38
CA GLY A 333 -18.63 12.15 30.48
C GLY A 333 -19.80 12.91 31.10
N ALA A 334 -20.96 12.94 30.46
CA ALA A 334 -22.14 13.67 30.94
C ALA A 334 -23.06 12.87 31.87
N GLN A 335 -22.89 11.54 31.99
CA GLN A 335 -23.83 10.67 32.72
C GLN A 335 -23.43 10.31 34.17
N GLU A 336 -22.17 10.46 34.57
CA GLU A 336 -21.72 10.01 35.91
C GLU A 336 -22.05 10.98 37.06
N ASN A 337 -22.55 12.19 36.78
CA ASN A 337 -22.59 13.30 37.74
C ASN A 337 -23.99 13.68 38.28
N TYR A 338 -24.92 12.73 38.37
CA TYR A 338 -26.24 12.91 39.03
C TYR A 338 -26.55 11.79 40.05
N GLY A 339 -25.73 11.71 41.11
CA GLY A 339 -25.97 10.86 42.28
C GLY A 339 -26.33 11.66 43.53
N PHE A 340 -27.29 11.14 44.32
CA PHE A 340 -27.69 11.59 45.66
C PHE A 340 -28.29 13.01 45.84
N GLN A 341 -29.61 13.07 46.04
CA GLN A 341 -30.19 13.21 47.39
C GLN A 341 -31.73 13.19 47.36
N ARG A 342 -32.36 12.11 47.88
CA ARG A 342 -33.64 12.16 48.63
C ARG A 342 -33.66 11.11 49.75
N LYS A 343 -34.41 11.40 50.82
CA LYS A 343 -34.42 10.63 52.08
C LYS A 343 -35.37 9.43 52.02
N ALA A 344 -35.09 8.43 52.86
CA ALA A 344 -35.98 7.29 53.07
C ALA A 344 -37.18 7.63 53.98
N VAL A 345 -38.35 7.14 53.58
CA VAL A 345 -39.49 6.73 54.42
C VAL A 345 -40.03 5.47 53.74
N GLY A 346 -40.31 4.40 54.50
CA GLY A 346 -40.71 3.10 53.94
C GLY A 346 -42.04 2.59 54.48
N MET A 347 -42.50 1.45 53.97
CA MET A 347 -43.47 0.52 54.57
C MET A 347 -43.38 -0.84 53.86
N GLU A 348 -44.11 -1.85 54.36
CA GLU A 348 -43.79 -3.28 54.19
C GLU A 348 -44.64 -4.06 53.15
N ASN A 349 -44.24 -5.31 52.94
CA ASN A 349 -45.05 -6.50 52.64
C ASN A 349 -45.89 -6.60 51.34
N SER A 350 -45.44 -7.50 50.45
CA SER A 350 -46.26 -8.65 50.00
C SER A 350 -45.38 -9.75 49.40
N ALA A 351 -45.87 -10.99 49.36
CA ALA A 351 -45.19 -12.16 48.78
C ALA A 351 -46.15 -12.97 47.90
N LEU A 352 -45.62 -14.03 47.25
CA LEU A 352 -46.31 -14.95 46.30
C LEU A 352 -46.52 -14.32 44.89
N GLU A 353 -46.61 -15.07 43.79
CA GLU A 353 -46.72 -16.54 43.59
C GLU A 353 -45.63 -17.14 42.67
N LYS A 354 -45.47 -18.47 42.72
CA LYS A 354 -44.89 -19.30 41.63
C LYS A 354 -45.99 -19.73 40.66
N LYS A 355 -45.63 -20.05 39.41
CA LYS A 355 -46.18 -21.25 38.75
C LYS A 355 -45.22 -21.84 37.72
N ASP A 356 -44.91 -23.11 37.91
CA ASP A 356 -44.15 -23.94 37.00
C ASP A 356 -45.09 -24.53 35.91
N PHE A 357 -44.55 -24.99 34.79
CA PHE A 357 -45.23 -25.96 33.90
C PHE A 357 -44.25 -27.05 33.45
N PHE A 358 -44.79 -28.24 33.21
CA PHE A 358 -44.05 -29.51 33.30
C PHE A 358 -43.63 -30.10 31.94
N GLN A 359 -42.52 -30.86 31.97
CA GLN A 359 -42.30 -32.27 31.53
C GLN A 359 -43.07 -32.84 30.31
N ASP A 360 -42.55 -33.78 29.50
CA ASP A 360 -41.22 -34.39 29.26
C ASP A 360 -41.30 -35.21 27.91
N GLU A 361 -40.58 -36.27 27.50
CA GLU A 361 -39.73 -37.28 28.17
C GLU A 361 -38.71 -37.99 27.23
N ASN A 362 -38.33 -39.23 27.60
CA ASN A 362 -37.26 -40.12 27.12
C ASN A 362 -37.62 -40.90 25.79
N THR A 363 -36.90 -41.91 25.27
CA THR A 363 -36.02 -42.95 25.89
C THR A 363 -35.13 -43.72 24.88
N GLU A 364 -33.81 -43.84 25.16
CA GLU A 364 -32.94 -45.06 25.02
C GLU A 364 -32.74 -45.79 23.65
N GLN A 365 -31.79 -46.73 23.40
CA GLN A 365 -30.56 -47.26 24.09
C GLN A 365 -29.63 -48.00 23.07
N ASN A 366 -28.32 -48.18 23.39
CA ASN A 366 -27.42 -49.31 22.98
C ASN A 366 -27.02 -49.50 21.47
N ARG A 367 -25.94 -50.20 21.04
CA ARG A 367 -24.72 -50.80 21.67
C ARG A 367 -23.61 -51.09 20.62
N ASN A 368 -22.36 -51.28 21.09
CA ASN A 368 -21.28 -52.23 20.70
C ASN A 368 -21.35 -53.04 19.37
N SER A 369 -20.27 -53.48 18.70
CA SER A 369 -18.80 -53.39 18.86
C SER A 369 -18.08 -54.26 17.78
N GLY A 370 -16.75 -54.13 17.58
CA GLY A 370 -15.91 -55.30 17.25
C GLY A 370 -14.95 -55.19 16.04
N SER A 371 -13.77 -55.80 16.17
CA SER A 371 -12.63 -55.77 15.24
C SER A 371 -12.50 -57.04 14.37
N LEU A 372 -11.69 -56.99 13.28
CA LEU A 372 -10.56 -57.93 13.03
C LEU A 372 -9.71 -57.62 11.75
N ARG A 373 -8.69 -58.45 11.47
CA ARG A 373 -7.57 -58.28 10.49
C ARG A 373 -7.53 -59.40 9.43
N LEU A 374 -6.71 -59.25 8.35
CA LEU A 374 -5.76 -60.29 7.84
C LEU A 374 -4.77 -59.79 6.73
N ARG A 375 -3.75 -60.61 6.37
CA ARG A 375 -2.68 -60.42 5.33
C ARG A 375 -3.02 -61.29 4.08
N SER A 376 -2.33 -61.33 2.92
CA SER A 376 -0.97 -60.96 2.44
C SER A 376 -1.03 -60.58 0.92
N SER A 377 -0.04 -60.61 -0.01
CA SER A 377 1.28 -61.28 -0.16
C SER A 377 2.34 -60.45 -0.96
N ASN A 378 2.98 -60.98 -2.02
CA ASN A 378 4.21 -60.48 -2.67
C ASN A 378 4.27 -60.70 -4.19
N SER A 379 4.96 -59.81 -4.95
CA SER A 379 6.01 -60.21 -5.93
C SER A 379 6.90 -59.07 -6.49
N SER A 380 8.23 -59.29 -6.43
CA SER A 380 9.32 -58.89 -7.34
C SER A 380 9.48 -57.48 -7.99
N SER A 381 10.63 -56.84 -7.66
CA SER A 381 11.55 -56.03 -8.53
C SER A 381 11.05 -54.79 -9.29
N SER A 382 11.73 -53.65 -9.32
CA SER A 382 13.19 -53.42 -9.46
C SER A 382 13.64 -52.03 -8.93
N LYS A 383 14.93 -51.66 -9.09
CA LYS A 383 15.55 -50.46 -8.47
C LYS A 383 15.42 -49.18 -9.30
N VAL A 384 14.99 -48.08 -8.64
CA VAL A 384 15.56 -46.72 -8.75
C VAL A 384 15.53 -46.11 -7.35
N GLU A 385 16.59 -45.46 -6.89
CA GLU A 385 16.59 -44.67 -5.64
C GLU A 385 16.47 -43.19 -5.99
N ASP A 386 15.35 -42.57 -5.59
CA ASP A 386 15.04 -41.17 -5.87
C ASP A 386 14.96 -40.39 -4.56
N TYR A 387 15.66 -39.25 -4.46
CA TYR A 387 16.01 -38.67 -3.16
C TYR A 387 15.00 -37.64 -2.60
N ASP A 388 14.07 -37.15 -3.43
CA ASP A 388 13.21 -35.99 -3.14
C ASP A 388 11.94 -36.27 -2.29
N ILE A 389 11.92 -37.36 -1.50
CA ILE A 389 10.79 -37.68 -0.60
C ILE A 389 11.06 -37.24 0.84
N PRO A 390 10.28 -36.29 1.42
CA PRO A 390 10.42 -35.86 2.82
C PRO A 390 10.31 -36.99 3.85
N ALA A 391 11.04 -36.86 4.96
CA ALA A 391 11.25 -37.93 5.93
C ALA A 391 9.96 -38.49 6.57
N TYR A 392 8.87 -37.71 6.66
CA TYR A 392 7.61 -38.18 7.25
C TYR A 392 6.88 -39.23 6.41
N LEU A 393 7.10 -39.26 5.08
CA LEU A 393 6.49 -40.25 4.18
C LEU A 393 7.23 -41.59 4.17
N ARG A 394 8.48 -41.65 4.64
CA ARG A 394 9.33 -42.86 4.58
C ARG A 394 8.98 -43.92 5.65
N ARG A 395 7.90 -43.78 6.42
CA ARG A 395 7.65 -44.57 7.64
C ARG A 395 6.42 -45.50 7.64
N ASN A 396 5.71 -45.63 6.51
CA ASN A 396 4.57 -46.54 6.36
C ASN A 396 4.85 -47.78 5.48
N SER A 397 6.11 -48.01 5.10
CA SER A 397 6.53 -49.07 4.15
C SER A 397 7.63 -49.98 4.71
N SER A 398 7.46 -50.52 5.93
CA SER A 398 8.46 -51.40 6.57
C SER A 398 7.86 -52.44 7.52
N GLY A 399 7.53 -53.62 6.97
CA GLY A 399 7.38 -54.89 7.69
C GLY A 399 6.01 -55.18 8.34
N PRO A 400 5.84 -56.38 8.94
CA PRO A 400 6.72 -57.56 8.86
C PRO A 400 6.25 -58.56 7.77
#